data_AF-A0A0A0I5D1-F1
#
_entry.id   AF-A0A0A0I5D1-F1
#
_cell.length_a   1.000
_cell.length_b   1.000
_cell.length_c   1.000
_cell.angle_alpha   90.00
_cell.angle_beta   90.00
_cell.angle_gamma   90.00
#
_symmetry.space_group_name_H-M   'P 1'
#
loop_
_entity.id
_entity.type
_entity.pdbx_description
1 polymer ?
#
loop_
_entity_poly.entity_id
_entity_poly.type
_entity_poly.pdbx_seq_one_letter_code
_entity_poly.pdbx_strand_id
1 'polypeptide(L)'
;MIIDVRGNFGGFLHNSDFLSSFLTDKYPKYYQCMRNTKFMNDSKIQPSNHTVCVTFLNKESVPKNNYNLDGFNIRGVEFNYKFPSSKKFKGSVYVLVDGQVYSATENFIDKIKTLKNVTIVGTTTGGDGTGLISSPISLPKSNLMIQIPVALTINEDGTVDEEVCISPHIYVEQSIQDYSNYLKTNLKDISRSKYDTVYNKTLDLIKNK
;
A
#
# COMPACT_ATOMS: atom_id res chain seq x y z
N MET A 1 3.56 15.42 -13.41
CA MET A 1 3.61 15.58 -11.94
C MET A 1 4.48 14.47 -11.37
N ILE A 2 5.35 14.76 -10.41
CA ILE A 2 6.09 13.74 -9.65
C ILE A 2 5.56 13.76 -8.21
N ILE A 3 5.17 12.59 -7.70
CA ILE A 3 4.80 12.38 -6.29
C ILE A 3 5.89 11.49 -5.70
N ASP A 4 6.66 12.01 -4.77
CA ASP A 4 7.73 11.26 -4.12
C ASP A 4 7.25 10.77 -2.76
N VAL A 5 7.09 9.46 -2.60
CA VAL A 5 6.66 8.82 -1.35
C VAL A 5 7.71 7.88 -0.78
N ARG A 6 8.94 7.93 -1.29
CA ARG A 6 10.06 7.16 -0.73
C ARG A 6 10.25 7.52 0.75
N GLY A 7 10.55 6.51 1.57
CA GLY A 7 10.70 6.69 3.02
C GLY A 7 9.38 6.89 3.79
N ASN A 8 8.20 6.77 3.15
CA ASN A 8 6.92 6.97 3.80
C ASN A 8 6.24 5.65 4.20
N PHE A 9 6.38 5.30 5.47
CA PHE A 9 5.86 4.06 6.07
C PHE A 9 4.34 4.01 6.30
N GLY A 10 3.58 5.04 5.90
CA GLY A 10 2.12 5.04 5.99
C GLY A 10 1.55 6.10 6.93
N GLY A 11 0.46 5.76 7.61
CA GLY A 11 -0.31 6.70 8.43
C GLY A 11 -1.81 6.42 8.33
N PHE A 12 -2.62 7.49 8.24
CA PHE A 12 -4.07 7.34 8.16
C PHE A 12 -4.53 7.00 6.73
N LEU A 13 -5.31 5.93 6.57
CA LEU A 13 -5.91 5.53 5.29
C LEU A 13 -6.73 6.66 4.64
N HIS A 14 -7.36 7.52 5.44
CA HIS A 14 -8.08 8.70 4.93
C HIS A 14 -7.20 9.61 4.05
N ASN A 15 -5.90 9.73 4.34
CA ASN A 15 -4.99 10.54 3.55
C ASN A 15 -4.67 9.87 2.20
N SER A 16 -4.57 8.54 2.20
CA SER A 16 -4.46 7.76 0.96
C SER A 16 -5.71 7.91 0.11
N ASP A 17 -6.88 7.81 0.72
CA ASP A 17 -8.18 8.02 0.07
C ASP A 17 -8.28 9.42 -0.53
N PHE A 18 -7.92 10.44 0.24
CA PHE A 18 -7.93 11.84 -0.21
C PHE A 18 -6.95 12.08 -1.36
N LEU A 19 -5.72 11.57 -1.29
CA LEU A 19 -4.75 11.75 -2.36
C LEU A 19 -5.17 11.00 -3.63
N SER A 20 -5.67 9.77 -3.48
CA SER A 20 -6.20 8.95 -4.57
C SER A 20 -7.37 9.62 -5.28
N SER A 21 -8.19 10.40 -4.55
CA SER A 21 -9.34 11.10 -5.12
C SER A 21 -8.96 12.20 -6.11
N PHE A 22 -7.70 12.61 -6.21
CA PHE A 22 -7.26 13.51 -7.28
C PHE A 22 -6.94 12.76 -8.59
N LEU A 23 -6.86 11.43 -8.56
CA LEU A 23 -6.41 10.59 -9.68
C LEU A 23 -7.51 9.65 -10.20
N THR A 24 -8.29 9.06 -9.31
CA THR A 24 -9.34 8.07 -9.66
C THR A 24 -10.58 8.21 -8.77
N ASP A 25 -11.71 7.68 -9.26
CA ASP A 25 -12.94 7.41 -8.48
C ASP A 25 -13.20 5.90 -8.33
N LYS A 26 -12.32 5.08 -8.92
CA LYS A 26 -12.40 3.62 -8.91
C LYS A 26 -11.30 3.10 -8.02
N TYR A 27 -11.69 2.38 -6.99
CA TYR A 27 -10.79 1.67 -6.09
C TYR A 27 -10.93 0.16 -6.32
N PRO A 28 -9.84 -0.61 -6.14
CA PRO A 28 -9.90 -2.06 -6.20
C PRO A 28 -10.67 -2.62 -4.99
N LYS A 29 -11.20 -3.82 -5.17
CA LYS A 29 -11.82 -4.64 -4.13
C LYS A 29 -10.78 -5.46 -3.39
N TYR A 30 -11.11 -5.78 -2.15
CA TYR A 30 -10.27 -6.62 -1.31
C TYR A 30 -11.10 -7.68 -0.60
N TYR A 31 -10.47 -8.82 -0.32
CA TYR A 31 -11.09 -9.98 0.31
C TYR A 31 -10.37 -10.27 1.61
N GLN A 32 -10.95 -9.79 2.72
CA GLN A 32 -10.38 -9.96 4.05
C GLN A 32 -10.81 -11.31 4.61
N CYS A 33 -9.85 -12.20 4.77
CA CYS A 33 -10.03 -13.56 5.26
C CYS A 33 -9.60 -13.59 6.73
N MET A 34 -10.57 -13.74 7.64
CA MET A 34 -10.32 -13.76 9.09
C MET A 34 -10.55 -15.14 9.67
N ARG A 35 -9.67 -15.58 10.58
CA ARG A 35 -9.83 -16.84 11.29
C ARG A 35 -10.40 -16.61 12.70
N ASN A 36 -11.54 -17.22 13.00
CA ASN A 36 -12.14 -17.16 14.34
C ASN A 36 -11.52 -18.22 15.26
N THR A 37 -10.24 -18.09 15.57
CA THR A 37 -9.61 -18.98 16.55
C THR A 37 -10.16 -18.71 17.95
N LYS A 38 -10.02 -19.68 18.87
CA LYS A 38 -10.33 -19.48 20.29
C LYS A 38 -9.65 -18.23 20.85
N PHE A 39 -8.37 -18.03 20.51
CA PHE A 39 -7.61 -16.85 20.93
C PHE A 39 -8.24 -15.54 20.45
N MET A 40 -8.64 -15.48 19.17
CA MET A 40 -9.26 -14.28 18.60
C MET A 40 -10.60 -13.95 19.26
N ASN A 41 -11.42 -14.98 19.51
CA ASN A 41 -12.72 -14.82 20.18
C ASN A 41 -12.56 -14.42 21.65
N ASP A 42 -11.71 -15.11 22.40
CA ASP A 42 -11.47 -14.85 23.83
C ASP A 42 -10.84 -13.46 24.04
N SER A 43 -9.98 -13.02 23.10
CA SER A 43 -9.36 -11.68 23.11
C SER A 43 -10.27 -10.58 22.53
N LYS A 44 -11.49 -10.92 22.12
CA LYS A 44 -12.47 -10.01 21.50
C LYS A 44 -11.90 -9.20 20.33
N ILE A 45 -11.04 -9.83 19.53
CA ILE A 45 -10.41 -9.17 18.38
C ILE A 45 -11.49 -9.03 17.30
N GLN A 46 -11.98 -7.80 17.16
CA GLN A 46 -12.92 -7.43 16.11
C GLN A 46 -12.19 -6.54 15.11
N PRO A 47 -12.45 -6.69 13.81
CA PRO A 47 -11.90 -5.78 12.82
C PRO A 47 -12.47 -4.38 13.07
N SER A 48 -11.60 -3.36 13.08
CA SER A 48 -12.03 -1.97 13.23
C SER A 48 -12.93 -1.55 12.06
N ASN A 49 -14.11 -1.00 12.36
CA ASN A 49 -15.15 -0.60 11.40
C ASN A 49 -14.80 0.68 10.59
N HIS A 50 -13.64 0.73 9.94
CA HIS A 50 -13.35 1.81 8.97
C HIS A 50 -13.93 1.52 7.57
N THR A 51 -14.60 0.38 7.39
CA THR A 51 -15.16 -0.05 6.11
C THR A 51 -16.61 0.41 5.94
N VAL A 52 -16.92 0.99 4.78
CA VAL A 52 -18.24 1.55 4.44
C VAL A 52 -19.26 0.46 4.07
N CYS A 53 -18.83 -0.62 3.40
CA CYS A 53 -19.66 -1.77 3.07
C CYS A 53 -18.88 -3.07 3.27
N VAL A 54 -19.41 -3.96 4.11
CA VAL A 54 -18.87 -5.30 4.36
C VAL A 54 -19.92 -6.31 3.94
N THR A 55 -19.54 -7.22 3.04
CA THR A 55 -20.40 -8.35 2.62
C THR A 55 -19.71 -9.64 3.02
N PHE A 56 -20.40 -10.55 3.70
CA PHE A 56 -19.89 -11.89 3.94
C PHE A 56 -19.97 -12.70 2.65
N LEU A 57 -18.85 -13.32 2.27
CA LEU A 57 -18.71 -14.02 1.00
C LEU A 57 -18.43 -15.50 1.20
N ASN A 58 -18.86 -16.30 0.24
CA ASN A 58 -18.43 -17.68 0.12
C ASN A 58 -17.00 -17.72 -0.45
N LYS A 59 -16.24 -18.77 -0.12
CA LYS A 59 -14.84 -18.91 -0.54
C LYS A 59 -14.67 -18.96 -2.07
N GLU A 60 -15.67 -19.45 -2.78
CA GLU A 60 -15.70 -19.50 -4.24
C GLU A 60 -15.78 -18.12 -4.89
N SER A 61 -16.11 -17.07 -4.12
CA SER A 61 -16.13 -15.68 -4.60
C SER A 61 -14.76 -14.98 -4.52
N VAL A 62 -13.77 -15.58 -3.86
CA VAL A 62 -12.41 -15.01 -3.78
C VAL A 62 -11.67 -15.29 -5.09
N PRO A 63 -10.90 -14.32 -5.63
CA PRO A 63 -10.08 -14.52 -6.82
C PRO A 63 -9.17 -15.74 -6.67
N LYS A 64 -8.87 -16.42 -7.79
CA LYS A 64 -8.03 -17.62 -7.79
C LYS A 64 -6.70 -17.33 -7.10
N ASN A 65 -6.39 -18.11 -6.07
CA ASN A 65 -5.21 -17.97 -5.24
C ASN A 65 -4.75 -19.35 -4.74
N ASN A 66 -3.60 -19.40 -4.05
CA ASN A 66 -3.00 -20.65 -3.56
C ASN A 66 -3.24 -20.90 -2.05
N TYR A 67 -4.10 -20.12 -1.39
CA TYR A 67 -4.33 -20.22 0.05
C TYR A 67 -5.48 -21.18 0.37
N ASN A 68 -5.33 -21.97 1.43
CA ASN A 68 -6.43 -22.74 1.99
C ASN A 68 -7.29 -21.84 2.90
N LEU A 69 -8.49 -21.51 2.43
CA LEU A 69 -9.43 -20.64 3.14
C LEU A 69 -10.45 -21.40 4.01
N ASP A 70 -10.25 -22.70 4.26
CA ASP A 70 -11.15 -23.47 5.12
C ASP A 70 -11.12 -22.96 6.57
N GLY A 71 -12.32 -22.66 7.10
CA GLY A 71 -12.50 -22.10 8.43
C GLY A 71 -12.21 -20.59 8.53
N PHE A 72 -12.01 -19.90 7.41
CA PHE A 72 -11.98 -18.44 7.36
C PHE A 72 -13.37 -17.85 7.13
N ASN A 73 -13.65 -16.75 7.82
CA ASN A 73 -14.77 -15.86 7.49
C ASN A 73 -14.25 -14.83 6.50
N ILE A 74 -14.87 -14.78 5.33
CA ILE A 74 -14.42 -13.95 4.23
C ILE A 74 -15.34 -12.75 4.11
N ARG A 75 -14.73 -11.57 4.03
CA ARG A 75 -15.43 -10.29 3.87
C ARG A 75 -14.95 -9.63 2.58
N GLY A 76 -15.90 -9.32 1.71
CA GLY A 76 -15.67 -8.38 0.62
C GLY A 76 -15.66 -6.96 1.16
N VAL A 77 -14.61 -6.21 0.84
CA VAL A 77 -14.43 -4.81 1.26
C VAL A 77 -14.38 -3.92 0.04
N GLU A 78 -15.28 -2.94 0.03
CA GLU A 78 -15.29 -1.84 -0.92
C GLU A 78 -15.13 -0.52 -0.18
N PHE A 79 -14.11 0.24 -0.53
CA PHE A 79 -13.92 1.59 -0.02
C PHE A 79 -14.78 2.55 -0.82
N ASN A 80 -15.69 3.28 -0.15
CA ASN A 80 -16.60 4.24 -0.80
C ASN A 80 -16.49 5.62 -0.17
N TYR A 81 -15.27 6.15 -0.10
CA TYR A 81 -15.04 7.53 0.32
C TYR A 81 -15.35 8.47 -0.85
N LYS A 82 -16.43 9.25 -0.69
CA LYS A 82 -16.78 10.32 -1.61
C LYS A 82 -16.16 11.63 -1.11
N PHE A 83 -15.07 12.04 -1.75
CA PHE A 83 -14.57 13.40 -1.57
C PHE A 83 -15.36 14.36 -2.47
N PRO A 84 -15.49 15.64 -2.09
CA PRO A 84 -16.04 16.66 -2.98
C PRO A 84 -15.34 16.58 -4.33
N SER A 85 -16.07 16.76 -5.44
CA SER A 85 -15.52 16.55 -6.78
C SER A 85 -14.27 17.41 -7.04
N SER A 86 -13.09 16.84 -6.83
CA SER A 86 -11.84 17.43 -7.25
C SER A 86 -11.65 17.12 -8.73
N LYS A 87 -11.29 18.14 -9.53
CA LYS A 87 -10.90 17.91 -10.92
C LYS A 87 -9.78 16.87 -10.96
N LYS A 88 -10.05 15.72 -11.57
CA LYS A 88 -9.05 14.64 -11.69
C LYS A 88 -7.88 15.12 -12.52
N PHE A 89 -6.66 14.95 -12.03
CA PHE A 89 -5.46 15.27 -12.78
C PHE A 89 -5.34 14.31 -13.97
N LYS A 90 -5.29 14.85 -15.19
CA LYS A 90 -5.24 14.07 -16.44
C LYS A 90 -3.85 13.96 -17.06
N GLY A 91 -2.88 14.73 -16.56
CA GLY A 91 -1.51 14.66 -17.06
C GLY A 91 -0.80 13.37 -16.62
N SER A 92 0.43 13.18 -17.11
CA SER A 92 1.30 12.09 -16.67
C SER A 92 1.74 12.28 -15.22
N VAL A 93 1.62 11.23 -14.43
CA VAL A 93 1.99 11.15 -13.02
C VAL A 93 3.10 10.12 -12.86
N TYR A 94 4.19 10.51 -12.22
CA TYR A 94 5.27 9.62 -11.83
C TYR A 94 5.28 9.52 -10.32
N VAL A 95 5.33 8.31 -9.79
CA VAL A 95 5.33 8.07 -8.34
C VAL A 95 6.62 7.38 -7.97
N LEU A 96 7.41 8.01 -7.10
CA LEU A 96 8.68 7.46 -6.65
C LEU A 96 8.46 6.64 -5.39
N VAL A 97 8.92 5.39 -5.41
CA VAL A 97 8.73 4.41 -4.33
C VAL A 97 10.05 3.75 -3.92
N ASP A 98 10.12 3.24 -2.70
CA ASP A 98 11.22 2.44 -2.17
C ASP A 98 10.68 1.37 -1.22
N GLY A 99 11.56 0.52 -0.68
CA GLY A 99 11.17 -0.53 0.27
C GLY A 99 10.66 -0.04 1.63
N GLN A 100 10.65 1.28 1.87
CA GLN A 100 10.07 1.88 3.09
C GLN A 100 8.61 2.33 2.87
N VAL A 101 8.13 2.34 1.63
CA VAL A 101 6.70 2.53 1.34
C VAL A 101 5.95 1.36 1.94
N TYR A 102 5.06 1.64 2.89
CA TYR A 102 4.33 0.62 3.64
C TYR A 102 2.92 1.14 4.00
N SER A 103 2.02 0.24 4.39
CA SER A 103 0.71 0.56 4.98
C SER A 103 -0.10 1.59 4.16
N ALA A 104 -0.60 2.67 4.76
CA ALA A 104 -1.46 3.63 4.06
C ALA A 104 -0.80 4.26 2.81
N THR A 105 0.53 4.35 2.74
CA THR A 105 1.20 4.82 1.53
C THR A 105 1.11 3.77 0.43
N GLU A 106 1.32 2.50 0.76
CA GLU A 106 1.16 1.39 -0.18
C GLU A 106 -0.28 1.26 -0.67
N ASN A 107 -1.25 1.48 0.22
CA ASN A 107 -2.67 1.57 -0.13
C ASN A 107 -2.93 2.63 -1.23
N PHE A 108 -2.25 3.78 -1.16
CA PHE A 108 -2.34 4.81 -2.18
C PHE A 108 -1.77 4.31 -3.51
N ILE A 109 -0.61 3.62 -3.48
CA ILE A 109 -0.01 3.02 -4.67
C ILE A 109 -0.94 1.97 -5.30
N ASP A 110 -1.53 1.09 -4.50
CA ASP A 110 -2.43 0.03 -4.98
C ASP A 110 -3.64 0.60 -5.74
N LYS A 111 -4.23 1.70 -5.23
CA LYS A 111 -5.38 2.39 -5.86
C LYS A 111 -5.06 3.00 -7.21
N ILE A 112 -3.79 3.31 -7.50
CA ILE A 112 -3.41 4.06 -8.69
C ILE A 112 -2.53 3.27 -9.67
N LYS A 113 -1.99 2.11 -9.26
CA LYS A 113 -1.01 1.35 -10.06
C LYS A 113 -1.54 0.94 -11.43
N THR A 114 -2.85 0.74 -11.57
CA THR A 114 -3.49 0.35 -12.83
C THR A 114 -3.87 1.52 -13.75
N LEU A 115 -3.68 2.77 -13.30
CA LEU A 115 -4.05 3.96 -14.08
C LEU A 115 -3.06 4.19 -15.22
N LYS A 116 -3.58 4.33 -16.44
CA LYS A 116 -2.76 4.48 -17.67
C LYS A 116 -1.84 5.71 -17.67
N ASN A 117 -2.19 6.77 -16.93
CA ASN A 117 -1.38 7.97 -16.82
C ASN A 117 -0.42 7.97 -15.61
N VAL A 118 -0.32 6.85 -14.89
CA VAL A 118 0.58 6.69 -13.73
C VAL A 118 1.77 5.80 -14.11
N THR A 119 2.97 6.19 -13.70
CA THR A 119 4.19 5.40 -13.82
C THR A 119 4.88 5.33 -12.46
N ILE A 120 4.99 4.14 -11.89
CA ILE A 120 5.67 3.90 -10.61
C ILE A 120 7.14 3.61 -10.91
N VAL A 121 8.05 4.34 -10.25
CA VAL A 121 9.50 4.27 -10.50
C VAL A 121 10.21 4.10 -9.16
N GLY A 122 11.13 3.14 -9.04
CA GLY A 122 11.85 2.91 -7.79
C GLY A 122 12.16 1.44 -7.55
N THR A 123 12.10 0.98 -6.31
CA THR A 123 12.20 -0.44 -5.94
C THR A 123 10.85 -1.00 -5.53
N THR A 124 10.76 -2.32 -5.30
CA THR A 124 9.58 -2.93 -4.68
C THR A 124 9.30 -2.28 -3.33
N THR A 125 8.02 -2.02 -3.05
CA THR A 125 7.53 -1.47 -1.77
C THR A 125 7.66 -2.48 -0.63
N GLY A 126 7.31 -2.08 0.60
CA GLY A 126 7.45 -2.89 1.80
C GLY A 126 6.23 -3.73 2.17
N GLY A 127 5.03 -3.42 1.69
CA GLY A 127 3.79 -4.19 1.82
C GLY A 127 2.67 -3.57 2.66
N ASP A 128 1.64 -4.40 2.88
CA ASP A 128 0.56 -4.26 3.87
C ASP A 128 -0.32 -3.00 3.72
N GLY A 129 -0.51 -2.53 2.49
CA GLY A 129 -1.43 -1.45 2.17
C GLY A 129 -2.90 -1.86 2.17
N THR A 130 -3.18 -3.16 2.04
CA THR A 130 -4.56 -3.68 1.89
C THR A 130 -5.04 -4.41 3.15
N GLY A 131 -4.17 -4.56 4.14
CA GLY A 131 -4.43 -5.20 5.42
C GLY A 131 -5.46 -4.51 6.30
N LEU A 132 -5.95 -5.23 7.31
CA LEU A 132 -6.73 -4.64 8.40
C LEU A 132 -5.80 -4.14 9.50
N ILE A 133 -6.16 -3.01 10.10
CA ILE A 133 -5.47 -2.50 11.29
C ILE A 133 -5.47 -3.59 12.35
N SER A 134 -4.27 -3.96 12.78
CA SER A 134 -4.04 -4.92 13.84
C SER A 134 -4.41 -4.30 15.19
N SER A 135 -5.11 -5.06 16.02
CA SER A 135 -5.53 -4.61 17.35
C SER A 135 -4.45 -4.89 18.39
N PRO A 136 -4.06 -3.93 19.23
CA PRO A 136 -3.16 -4.21 20.35
C PRO A 136 -3.87 -5.11 21.37
N ILE A 137 -3.19 -6.16 21.83
CA ILE A 137 -3.69 -7.14 22.80
C ILE A 137 -2.70 -7.20 23.95
N SER A 138 -3.20 -7.17 25.19
CA SER A 138 -2.39 -7.39 26.38
C SER A 138 -2.36 -8.88 26.74
N LEU A 139 -1.16 -9.45 26.91
CA LEU A 139 -1.01 -10.84 27.34
C LEU A 139 -1.39 -11.00 28.83
N PRO A 140 -2.17 -12.03 29.18
CA PRO A 140 -2.87 -12.11 30.48
C PRO A 140 -1.96 -12.28 31.71
N LYS A 141 -0.70 -12.72 31.53
CA LYS A 141 0.24 -12.95 32.64
C LYS A 141 1.39 -11.95 32.70
N SER A 142 1.85 -11.47 31.55
CA SER A 142 3.01 -10.57 31.47
C SER A 142 2.63 -9.11 31.25
N ASN A 143 1.38 -8.83 30.86
CA ASN A 143 0.92 -7.51 30.39
C ASN A 143 1.71 -6.94 29.21
N LEU A 144 2.43 -7.79 28.47
CA LEU A 144 3.07 -7.38 27.22
C LEU A 144 1.98 -7.05 26.20
N MET A 145 2.08 -5.86 25.61
CA MET A 145 1.27 -5.50 24.46
C MET A 145 1.86 -6.10 23.20
N ILE A 146 1.05 -6.85 22.47
CA ILE A 146 1.40 -7.38 21.16
C ILE A 146 0.40 -6.88 20.13
N GLN A 147 0.84 -6.80 18.89
CA GLN A 147 0.01 -6.44 17.75
C GLN A 147 0.14 -7.56 16.72
N ILE A 148 -0.98 -8.12 16.30
CA ILE A 148 -1.03 -9.27 15.37
C ILE A 148 -1.95 -8.89 14.21
N PRO A 149 -1.54 -9.16 12.95
CA PRO A 149 -2.45 -9.07 11.80
C PRO A 149 -3.70 -9.92 12.03
N VAL A 150 -4.87 -9.34 11.81
CA VAL A 150 -6.16 -9.97 12.14
C VAL A 150 -6.83 -10.63 10.94
N ALA A 151 -6.29 -10.42 9.74
CA ALA A 151 -6.81 -10.96 8.49
C ALA A 151 -5.67 -11.16 7.49
N LEU A 152 -5.85 -12.18 6.64
CA LEU A 152 -5.18 -12.28 5.35
C LEU A 152 -6.00 -11.49 4.34
N THR A 153 -5.46 -10.43 3.73
CA THR A 153 -6.16 -9.70 2.67
C THR A 153 -5.69 -10.18 1.30
N ILE A 154 -6.63 -10.68 0.50
CA ILE A 154 -6.42 -11.05 -0.89
C ILE A 154 -6.89 -9.90 -1.80
N ASN A 155 -6.05 -9.52 -2.76
CA ASN A 155 -6.30 -8.49 -3.75
C ASN A 155 -7.22 -9.00 -4.88
N GLU A 156 -7.74 -8.10 -5.72
CA GLU A 156 -8.55 -8.45 -6.90
C GLU A 156 -7.87 -9.43 -7.86
N ASP A 157 -6.54 -9.43 -7.92
CA ASP A 157 -5.74 -10.31 -8.77
C ASP A 157 -5.36 -11.64 -8.10
N GLY A 158 -5.82 -11.88 -6.86
CA GLY A 158 -5.54 -13.09 -6.10
C GLY A 158 -4.23 -13.08 -5.31
N THR A 159 -3.44 -12.00 -5.39
CA THR A 159 -2.21 -11.83 -4.61
C THR A 159 -2.49 -11.35 -3.18
N VAL A 160 -1.50 -11.48 -2.30
CA VAL A 160 -1.52 -10.92 -0.93
C VAL A 160 -0.42 -9.87 -0.84
N ASP A 161 -0.83 -8.63 -0.64
CA ASP A 161 0.06 -7.46 -0.65
C ASP A 161 1.18 -7.55 0.40
N GLU A 162 0.88 -8.06 1.59
CA GLU A 162 1.87 -8.30 2.66
C GLU A 162 2.95 -9.34 2.28
N GLU A 163 2.71 -10.18 1.27
CA GLU A 163 3.67 -11.18 0.80
C GLU A 163 4.41 -10.74 -0.47
N VAL A 164 3.70 -10.15 -1.43
CA VAL A 164 4.27 -9.84 -2.76
C VAL A 164 4.66 -8.37 -2.93
N CYS A 165 4.10 -7.48 -2.11
CA CYS A 165 4.24 -6.03 -2.19
C CYS A 165 3.86 -5.49 -3.60
N ILE A 166 4.18 -4.23 -3.87
CA ILE A 166 3.99 -3.62 -5.19
C ILE A 166 5.35 -3.45 -5.88
N SER A 167 5.51 -4.18 -6.98
CA SER A 167 6.64 -3.97 -7.90
C SER A 167 6.44 -2.70 -8.73
N PRO A 168 7.49 -1.89 -8.93
CA PRO A 168 7.40 -0.67 -9.74
C PRO A 168 7.21 -1.00 -11.22
N HIS A 169 6.62 -0.07 -11.98
CA HIS A 169 6.57 -0.19 -13.45
C HIS A 169 7.97 -0.12 -14.07
N ILE A 170 8.84 0.68 -13.46
CA ILE A 170 10.23 0.82 -13.86
C ILE A 170 11.10 0.68 -12.61
N TYR A 171 11.85 -0.42 -12.54
CA TYR A 171 12.80 -0.64 -11.46
C TYR A 171 14.00 0.28 -11.62
N VAL A 172 14.24 1.12 -10.62
CA VAL A 172 15.42 1.98 -10.49
C VAL A 172 15.80 2.04 -9.02
N GLU A 173 17.03 1.66 -8.72
CA GLU A 173 17.59 1.74 -7.39
C GLU A 173 18.65 2.86 -7.33
N GLN A 174 18.89 3.38 -6.12
CA GLN A 174 19.94 4.36 -5.91
C GLN A 174 21.30 3.77 -6.31
N SER A 175 21.98 4.41 -7.26
CA SER A 175 23.30 3.98 -7.69
C SER A 175 24.31 4.16 -6.56
N ILE A 176 25.13 3.13 -6.32
CA ILE A 176 26.27 3.18 -5.39
C ILE A 176 27.22 4.33 -5.78
N GLN A 177 27.41 4.55 -7.09
CA GLN A 177 28.28 5.61 -7.58
C GLN A 177 27.72 7.00 -7.29
N ASP A 178 26.42 7.20 -7.53
CA ASP A 178 25.76 8.47 -7.23
C ASP A 178 25.74 8.74 -5.72
N TYR A 179 25.45 7.71 -4.92
CA TYR A 179 25.47 7.80 -3.46
C TYR A 179 26.88 8.11 -2.93
N SER A 180 27.91 7.45 -3.46
CA SER A 180 29.31 7.72 -3.12
C SER A 180 29.74 9.14 -3.48
N ASN A 181 29.19 9.70 -4.56
CA ASN A 181 29.45 11.08 -4.94
C ASN A 181 28.71 12.06 -4.03
N TYR A 182 27.47 11.77 -3.66
CA TYR A 182 26.69 12.53 -2.66
C TYR A 182 27.43 12.63 -1.32
N LEU A 183 27.99 11.53 -0.82
CA LEU A 183 28.74 11.49 0.46
C LEU A 183 29.99 12.38 0.48
N LYS A 184 30.51 12.78 -0.69
CA LYS A 184 31.65 13.72 -0.80
C LYS A 184 31.22 15.19 -0.81
N THR A 185 29.92 15.45 -0.67
CA THR A 185 29.35 16.80 -0.67
C THR A 185 28.93 17.22 0.73
N ASN A 186 28.58 18.50 0.89
CA ASN A 186 27.98 19.03 2.12
C ASN A 186 26.45 19.04 2.08
N LEU A 187 25.82 18.29 1.15
CA LEU A 187 24.37 18.20 1.06
C LEU A 187 23.82 17.42 2.27
N LYS A 188 22.72 17.90 2.85
CA LYS A 188 22.06 17.25 3.99
C LYS A 188 21.09 16.14 3.58
N ASP A 189 20.63 16.19 2.34
CA ASP A 189 19.66 15.26 1.77
C ASP A 189 20.03 15.00 0.31
N ILE A 190 19.98 13.74 -0.09
CA ILE A 190 20.23 13.32 -1.47
C ILE A 190 19.01 13.60 -2.35
N SER A 191 17.81 13.63 -1.76
CA SER A 191 16.53 13.69 -2.46
C SER A 191 16.48 14.87 -3.42
N ARG A 192 16.13 14.58 -4.69
CA ARG A 192 16.01 15.54 -5.79
C ARG A 192 17.30 16.32 -6.13
N SER A 193 18.44 15.91 -5.59
CA SER A 193 19.74 16.40 -6.01
C SER A 193 20.17 15.75 -7.33
N LYS A 194 21.28 16.21 -7.93
CA LYS A 194 21.89 15.56 -9.09
C LYS A 194 22.44 14.15 -8.82
N TYR A 195 22.43 13.71 -7.56
CA TYR A 195 22.87 12.39 -7.12
C TYR A 195 21.70 11.46 -6.75
N ASP A 196 20.46 11.94 -6.81
CA ASP A 196 19.28 11.10 -6.63
C ASP A 196 19.01 10.31 -7.92
N THR A 197 19.45 9.06 -7.98
CA THR A 197 19.37 8.26 -9.22
C THR A 197 17.93 8.09 -9.68
N VAL A 198 17.01 7.78 -8.76
CA VAL A 198 15.59 7.50 -9.07
C VAL A 198 14.89 8.75 -9.60
N TYR A 199 15.12 9.90 -8.95
CA TYR A 199 14.54 11.17 -9.38
C TYR A 199 15.09 11.61 -10.75
N ASN A 200 16.41 11.54 -10.95
CA ASN A 200 17.02 11.98 -12.21
C ASN A 200 16.62 11.06 -13.38
N LYS A 201 16.55 9.74 -13.17
CA LYS A 201 16.00 8.82 -14.18
C LYS A 201 14.54 9.13 -14.50
N THR A 202 13.75 9.51 -13.50
CA THR A 202 12.37 9.95 -13.72
C THR A 202 12.29 11.23 -14.55
N LEU A 203 13.17 12.20 -14.31
CA LEU A 203 13.26 13.41 -15.14
C LEU A 203 13.61 13.09 -16.60
N ASP A 204 14.50 12.12 -16.83
CA ASP A 204 14.84 11.69 -18.19
C ASP A 204 13.65 11.03 -18.89
N LEU A 205 12.88 10.19 -18.18
CA LEU A 205 11.63 9.60 -18.69
C LEU A 205 10.60 10.66 -19.07
N ILE A 206 10.53 11.77 -18.32
CA ILE A 206 9.62 12.88 -18.60
C ILE A 206 10.04 13.64 -19.86
N LYS A 207 11.35 13.86 -20.07
CA LYS A 207 11.87 14.61 -21.23
C LYS A 207 11.76 13.85 -22.55
N ASN A 208 11.74 12.53 -22.49
CA ASN A 208 11.74 11.64 -23.67
C ASN A 208 10.32 11.23 -24.12
N LYS A 209 9.27 11.90 -23.64
CA LYS A 209 7.87 11.75 -24.06
C LYS A 209 7.37 13.03 -24.71
#